data_AF-A0A961IFK1-F1
#
_entry.id   AF-A0A961IFK1-F1
#
_cell.length_a   1.000
_cell.length_b   1.000
_cell.length_c   1.000
_cell.angle_alpha   90.00
_cell.angle_beta   90.00
_cell.angle_gamma   90.00
#
_symmetry.space_group_name_H-M   'P 1'
#
loop_
_entity.id
_entity.type
_entity.pdbx_description
1 polymer ?
#
loop_
_entity_poly.entity_id
_entity_poly.type
_entity_poly.pdbx_seq_one_letter_code
_entity_poly.pdbx_strand_id
1 'polypeptide(L)'
;PGSNIFYRPPHAKKIEPLKSNEKILSRELIGYNALFRVAASVKNNRPLQYLEYELSSKFVINNIGEEKMRFDLELTRIFPGMDENSRDKKGVFSFSRFKVDHDDAE
;
A
#
# COMPACT_ATOMS: atom_id res chain seq x y z
N PRO A 1 -18.71 8.62 20.52
CA PRO A 1 -18.45 8.26 19.10
C PRO A 1 -16.94 8.08 18.88
N GLY A 2 -16.44 6.87 19.10
CA GLY A 2 -15.03 6.54 18.87
C GLY A 2 -14.77 6.43 17.37
N SER A 3 -13.86 7.23 16.83
CA SER A 3 -13.37 7.02 15.47
C SER A 3 -12.64 5.67 15.41
N ASN A 4 -12.75 4.98 14.27
CA ASN A 4 -11.97 3.78 14.02
C ASN A 4 -10.50 4.14 14.06
N ILE A 5 -9.80 3.77 15.13
CA ILE A 5 -8.36 4.01 15.23
C ILE A 5 -7.69 3.08 14.20
N PHE A 6 -7.27 3.64 13.07
CA PHE A 6 -6.53 2.93 12.00
C PHE A 6 -5.07 2.63 12.37
N TYR A 7 -4.75 2.64 13.66
CA TYR A 7 -3.42 2.29 14.17
C TYR A 7 -3.20 0.78 14.00
N ARG A 8 -2.28 0.41 13.12
CA ARG A 8 -1.76 -0.96 13.08
C ARG A 8 -0.50 -1.04 13.95
N PRO A 9 -0.46 -1.91 14.97
CA PRO A 9 0.78 -2.15 15.71
C PRO A 9 1.85 -2.70 14.75
N PRO A 10 3.15 -2.43 15.01
CA PRO A 10 4.28 -2.72 14.11
C PRO A 10 4.50 -4.20 13.71
N HIS A 11 3.58 -5.10 14.05
CA HIS A 11 3.62 -6.54 13.72
C HIS A 11 2.29 -7.09 13.19
N ALA A 12 1.34 -6.23 12.79
CA ALA A 12 0.11 -6.68 12.16
C ALA A 12 0.40 -7.39 10.82
N LYS A 13 0.39 -8.72 10.82
CA LYS A 13 0.74 -9.56 9.66
C LYS A 13 -0.37 -9.67 8.61
N LYS A 14 -1.60 -9.28 8.95
CA LYS A 14 -2.77 -9.43 8.08
C LYS A 14 -3.14 -8.07 7.48
N ILE A 15 -3.17 -8.03 6.16
CA ILE A 15 -3.69 -6.89 5.40
C ILE A 15 -5.14 -7.21 5.10
N GLU A 16 -6.02 -6.29 5.46
CA GLU A 16 -7.44 -6.40 5.16
C GLU A 16 -7.75 -5.57 3.92
N PRO A 17 -8.55 -6.10 2.97
CA PRO A 17 -9.02 -5.32 1.83
C PRO A 17 -9.94 -4.21 2.32
N LEU A 18 -9.80 -3.02 1.74
CA LEU A 18 -10.70 -1.90 1.94
C LEU A 18 -12.09 -2.28 1.42
N LYS A 19 -13.08 -2.33 2.31
CA LYS A 19 -14.48 -2.69 1.95
C LYS A 19 -15.27 -1.51 1.41
N SER A 20 -14.84 -0.29 1.72
CA SER A 20 -15.50 0.95 1.32
C SER A 20 -14.48 2.10 1.26
N ASN A 21 -14.93 3.26 0.78
CA ASN A 21 -14.14 4.48 0.82
C ASN A 21 -13.91 4.90 2.27
N GLU A 22 -12.71 4.67 2.78
CA GLU A 22 -12.31 5.10 4.11
C GLU A 22 -11.78 6.54 4.08
N LYS A 23 -12.10 7.29 5.14
CA LYS A 23 -11.55 8.63 5.37
C LYS A 23 -10.61 8.56 6.57
N ILE A 24 -9.37 8.96 6.36
CA ILE A 24 -8.36 9.04 7.40
C ILE A 24 -8.28 10.49 7.86
N LEU A 25 -8.44 10.71 9.16
CA LEU A 25 -8.34 12.03 9.77
C LEU A 25 -6.89 12.36 10.06
N SER A 26 -6.53 13.64 9.95
CA SER A 26 -5.16 14.11 10.23
C SER A 26 -4.65 13.66 11.60
N ARG A 27 -5.51 13.72 12.62
CA ARG A 27 -5.21 13.31 14.00
C ARG A 27 -4.84 11.83 14.14
N GLU A 28 -5.22 10.99 13.18
CA GLU A 28 -4.89 9.55 13.15
C GLU A 28 -3.50 9.29 12.54
N LEU A 29 -2.96 10.24 11.77
CA LEU A 29 -1.65 10.19 11.12
C LEU A 29 -0.55 10.91 11.92
N ILE A 30 -0.90 11.67 12.95
CA ILE A 30 0.08 12.38 13.78
C ILE A 30 0.78 11.35 14.68
N GLY A 31 2.09 11.18 14.48
CA GLY A 31 2.93 10.25 15.23
C GLY A 31 3.01 8.83 14.67
N TYR A 32 2.24 8.50 13.61
CA TYR A 32 2.25 7.19 12.98
C TYR A 32 2.07 7.29 11.46
N ASN A 33 2.83 6.49 10.72
CA ASN A 33 2.71 6.42 9.27
C ASN A 33 1.65 5.40 8.87
N ALA A 34 0.83 5.71 7.87
CA ALA A 34 -0.15 4.79 7.33
C ALA A 34 0.41 4.09 6.09
N LEU A 35 0.32 2.76 6.06
CA LEU A 35 0.78 1.93 4.94
C LEU A 35 -0.40 1.46 4.11
N PHE A 36 -0.34 1.73 2.81
CA PHE A 36 -1.34 1.32 1.82
C PHE A 36 -0.71 0.38 0.82
N ARG A 37 -1.48 -0.59 0.33
CA ARG A 37 -1.06 -1.45 -0.78
C ARG A 37 -2.10 -1.39 -1.87
N VAL A 38 -1.66 -0.98 -3.06
CA VAL A 38 -2.45 -1.09 -4.28
C VAL A 38 -2.05 -2.41 -4.92
N ALA A 39 -2.91 -3.42 -4.77
CA ALA A 39 -2.66 -4.75 -5.31
C ALA A 39 -3.16 -4.84 -6.75
N ALA A 40 -2.29 -5.24 -7.67
CA ALA A 40 -2.67 -5.57 -9.05
C ALA A 40 -3.27 -6.98 -9.16
N SER A 41 -2.89 -7.88 -8.24
CA SER A 41 -3.45 -9.23 -8.17
C SER A 41 -3.51 -9.72 -6.72
N VAL A 42 -4.62 -10.36 -6.36
CA VAL A 42 -4.87 -10.94 -5.05
C VAL A 42 -5.34 -12.38 -5.23
N LYS A 43 -4.70 -13.34 -4.57
CA LYS A 43 -5.12 -14.76 -4.55
C LYS A 43 -5.25 -15.22 -3.11
N ASN A 44 -6.36 -15.85 -2.75
CA ASN A 44 -6.63 -16.31 -1.38
C ASN A 44 -6.43 -15.21 -0.30
N ASN A 45 -6.89 -13.99 -0.61
CA ASN A 45 -6.75 -12.81 0.25
C ASN A 45 -5.28 -12.42 0.56
N ARG A 46 -4.33 -12.83 -0.29
CA ARG A 46 -2.93 -12.42 -0.23
C ARG A 46 -2.57 -11.64 -1.50
N PRO A 47 -2.06 -10.40 -1.38
CA PRO A 47 -1.61 -9.65 -2.54
C PRO A 47 -0.36 -10.31 -3.10
N LEU A 48 -0.43 -10.73 -4.36
CA LEU A 48 0.71 -11.33 -5.08
C LEU A 48 1.55 -10.27 -5.79
N GLN A 49 0.91 -9.19 -6.23
CA GLN A 49 1.54 -8.08 -6.92
C GLN A 49 0.98 -6.80 -6.35
N TYR A 50 1.84 -5.90 -5.88
CA TYR A 50 1.38 -4.66 -5.27
C TYR A 50 2.43 -3.55 -5.30
N LEU A 51 1.93 -2.32 -5.25
CA LEU A 51 2.69 -1.13 -4.88
C LEU A 51 2.37 -0.82 -3.42
N GLU A 52 3.40 -0.59 -2.61
CA GLU A 52 3.26 -0.13 -1.22
C GLU A 52 3.53 1.36 -1.14
N TYR A 53 2.59 2.10 -0.57
CA TYR A 53 2.69 3.51 -0.29
C TYR A 53 2.70 3.75 1.22
N GLU A 54 3.43 4.77 1.62
CA GLU A 54 3.46 5.25 2.99
C GLU A 54 2.98 6.70 3.02
N LEU A 55 1.96 6.98 3.82
CA LEU A 55 1.48 8.32 4.10
C LEU A 55 2.01 8.73 5.47
N SER A 56 2.82 9.77 5.50
CA SER A 56 3.34 10.37 6.72
C SER A 56 2.86 11.82 6.88
N SER A 57 2.87 12.31 8.12
CA SER A 57 2.52 13.69 8.43
C SER A 57 3.70 14.40 9.11
N LYS A 58 3.97 15.64 8.69
CA LYS A 58 5.04 16.49 9.27
C LYS A 58 4.54 17.91 9.46
N PHE A 59 4.96 18.54 10.56
CA PHE A 59 4.76 19.97 10.78
C PHE A 59 5.93 20.73 10.16
N VAL A 60 5.63 21.73 9.34
CA VAL A 60 6.63 22.57 8.66
C VAL A 60 6.29 24.02 8.96
N ILE A 61 7.32 24.80 9.29
CA ILE A 61 7.19 26.24 9.52
C ILE A 61 7.62 26.94 8.23
N ASN A 62 6.76 27.82 7.71
CA ASN A 62 7.10 28.65 6.55
C ASN A 62 8.03 29.80 6.95
N ASN A 63 8.65 30.47 5.97
CA ASN A 63 9.52 31.63 6.22
C ASN A 63 8.84 32.79 6.98
N ILE A 64 7.51 32.82 7.01
CA ILE A 64 6.69 33.83 7.71
C ILE A 64 6.39 33.42 9.17
N GLY A 65 6.79 32.22 9.59
CA GLY A 65 6.55 31.69 10.94
C GLY A 65 5.21 30.95 11.09
N GLU A 66 4.43 30.80 10.01
CA GLU A 66 3.20 30.00 10.02
C GLU A 66 3.53 28.49 10.06
N GLU A 67 2.98 27.79 11.04
CA GLU A 67 3.01 26.33 11.12
C GLU A 67 1.94 25.72 10.21
N LYS A 68 2.36 24.79 9.34
CA LYS A 68 1.45 24.03 8.46
C LYS A 68 1.73 22.54 8.57
N MET A 69 0.68 21.76 8.52
CA MET A 69 0.77 20.30 8.40
C MET A 69 0.94 19.93 6.93
N ARG A 70 1.98 19.14 6.63
CA ARG A 70 2.25 18.55 5.32
C ARG A 70 2.00 17.06 5.40
N PHE A 71 1.33 16.53 4.38
CA PHE A 71 1.17 15.09 4.18
C PHE A 71 2.09 14.67 3.03
N ASP A 72 3.01 13.76 3.32
CA ASP A 72 3.93 13.20 2.34
C ASP A 72 3.46 11.78 1.99
N LEU A 73 3.14 11.54 0.71
CA LEU A 73 2.84 10.20 0.19
C LEU A 73 4.05 9.67 -0.58
N GLU A 74 4.67 8.62 -0.06
CA GLU A 74 5.89 8.02 -0.61
C GLU A 74 5.61 6.62 -1.14
N LEU A 75 6.17 6.27 -2.31
CA LEU A 75 6.18 4.90 -2.82
C LEU A 75 7.37 4.17 -2.20
N THR A 76 7.11 3.25 -1.26
CA THR A 76 8.16 2.58 -0.50
C THR A 76 8.61 1.25 -1.10
N ARG A 77 7.70 0.52 -1.75
CA ARG A 77 8.01 -0.79 -2.33
C ARG A 77 7.21 -1.08 -3.59
N ILE A 78 7.88 -1.69 -4.56
CA ILE A 78 7.26 -2.30 -5.74
C ILE A 78 7.48 -3.81 -5.61
N PHE A 79 6.40 -4.58 -5.55
CA PHE A 79 6.45 -6.04 -5.55
C PHE A 79 5.89 -6.57 -6.87
N PRO A 80 6.75 -6.75 -7.89
CA PRO A 80 6.32 -7.24 -9.20
C PRO A 80 5.96 -8.73 -9.12
N GLY A 81 4.96 -9.15 -9.89
CA GLY A 81 4.66 -10.57 -10.02
C GLY A 81 5.74 -11.32 -10.79
N MET A 82 6.05 -12.52 -10.31
CA MET A 82 6.93 -13.46 -10.99
C MET A 82 6.09 -14.43 -11.82
N ASP A 83 6.38 -14.54 -13.12
CA ASP A 83 5.78 -15.58 -13.95
C ASP A 83 6.49 -16.91 -13.66
N GLU A 84 5.81 -17.81 -12.94
CA GLU A 84 6.30 -19.15 -12.57
C GLU A 84 6.65 -20.01 -13.80
N ASN A 85 6.07 -19.73 -14.97
CA ASN A 85 6.33 -20.46 -16.21
C ASN A 85 7.50 -19.87 -17.01
N SER A 86 8.01 -18.71 -16.62
CA SER A 86 9.07 -18.01 -17.36
C SER A 86 10.49 -18.40 -16.95
N ARG A 87 10.65 -19.52 -16.25
CA ARG A 87 11.95 -19.97 -15.74
C ARG A 87 12.91 -20.21 -16.90
N ASP A 88 13.93 -19.38 -17.00
CA ASP A 88 15.02 -19.58 -17.95
C ASP A 88 15.86 -20.82 -17.54
N LYS A 89 16.67 -21.36 -18.46
CA LYS A 89 17.56 -22.51 -18.21
C LYS A 89 18.52 -22.28 -17.03
N LYS A 90 18.76 -21.01 -16.67
CA LYS A 90 19.55 -20.58 -15.51
C LYS A 90 18.77 -20.50 -14.18
N GLY A 91 17.47 -20.83 -14.19
CA GLY A 91 16.61 -20.76 -13.01
C GLY A 91 16.12 -19.36 -12.65
N VAL A 92 16.32 -18.37 -13.53
CA VAL A 92 15.85 -17.00 -13.34
C VAL A 92 14.46 -16.86 -13.93
N PHE A 93 13.52 -16.33 -13.16
CA PHE A 93 12.18 -16.02 -13.64
C PHE A 93 12.17 -14.58 -14.18
N SER A 94 11.50 -14.39 -15.31
CA SER A 94 11.23 -13.05 -15.82
C SER A 94 10.03 -12.44 -15.10
N PHE A 95 10.17 -11.17 -14.74
CA PHE A 95 9.06 -10.38 -14.21
C PHE A 95 8.16 -9.93 -15.38
N SER A 96 6.87 -9.68 -15.11
CA SER A 96 5.97 -8.87 -15.96
C SER A 96 5.43 -9.43 -17.29
N ARG A 97 5.19 -10.75 -17.42
CA ARG A 97 4.42 -11.31 -18.56
C ARG A 97 3.21 -12.12 -18.12
N PHE A 98 2.22 -11.44 -17.53
CA PHE A 98 0.90 -12.07 -17.37
C PHE A 98 0.02 -11.67 -18.55
N LYS A 99 -0.56 -12.67 -19.23
CA LYS A 99 -1.78 -12.44 -20.00
C LYS A 99 -2.87 -12.15 -18.96
N VAL A 100 -3.56 -11.03 -19.12
CA VAL A 100 -4.78 -10.77 -18.34
C VAL A 100 -5.81 -11.75 -18.86
N ASP A 101 -5.96 -12.89 -18.20
CA ASP A 101 -7.07 -13.80 -18.49
C ASP A 101 -8.34 -13.11 -17.99
N HIS A 102 -9.26 -12.87 -18.92
CA HIS A 102 -10.39 -11.97 -18.78
C HIS A 102 -11.63 -12.67 -18.18
N ASP A 103 -11.43 -13.72 -17.37
CA ASP A 103 -12.47 -14.73 -17.12
C ASP A 103 -13.17 -14.65 -15.75
N ASP A 104 -12.82 -13.72 -14.86
CA ASP A 104 -13.45 -13.62 -13.51
C ASP A 104 -14.32 -12.36 -13.32
N ALA A 105 -14.98 -11.90 -14.39
CA ALA A 105 -15.99 -10.84 -14.32
C ALA A 105 -17.40 -11.36 -14.68
N GLU A 106 -17.94 -12.25 -13.84
CA GLU A 106 -19.38 -12.51 -13.71
C GLU A 106 -19.82 -12.36 -12.24
#